data_AF-A0A3D5P454-F1
#
_entry.id   AF-A0A3D5P454-F1
#
_cell.length_a   1.000
_cell.length_b   1.000
_cell.length_c   1.000
_cell.angle_alpha   90.00
_cell.angle_beta   90.00
_cell.angle_gamma   90.00
#
_symmetry.space_group_name_H-M   'P 1'
#
loop_
_entity.id
_entity.type
_entity.pdbx_description
1 polymer ?
#
loop_
_entity_poly.entity_id
_entity_poly.type
_entity_poly.pdbx_seq_one_letter_code
_entity_poly.pdbx_strand_id
1 'polypeptide(L)'
;ARHIMFQLPIGATPVQRDSVAAALSSVRDRVLRGENFSGLAQELSQDPGTALNGGDLGSFGRGDMVTPFEEAVLALEPGEISEVVETPMGLHIIRLEERHFRAFEEAATLYRSQIQARTVQEAESAFVASLYNRAAPMIVEGAVEIVRELAENPSSSLSGRATRRPVIEWDGGAVSVGDMKTLIQLESPTLPMQLSESSDDQLIEFLRSLARRDLLIREAESEGLRPA
;
A
#
# COMPACT_ATOMS: atom_id res chain seq x y z
N ALA A 1 13.09 16.49 -13.10
CA ALA A 1 12.85 16.87 -14.52
C ALA A 1 11.77 17.94 -14.57
N ARG A 2 11.61 18.66 -15.69
CA ARG A 2 10.53 19.63 -15.88
C ARG A 2 9.62 19.27 -17.04
N HIS A 3 8.36 19.68 -17.01
CA HIS A 3 7.45 19.53 -18.15
C HIS A 3 6.56 20.75 -18.42
N ILE A 4 6.07 20.86 -19.66
CA ILE A 4 4.95 21.73 -20.03
C ILE A 4 3.86 20.82 -20.57
N MET A 5 2.66 20.90 -20.01
CA MET A 5 1.53 20.04 -20.38
C MET A 5 0.41 20.87 -20.99
N PHE A 6 -0.12 20.44 -22.13
CA PHE A 6 -1.42 20.91 -22.64
C PHE A 6 -2.43 19.76 -22.52
N GLN A 7 -3.58 20.05 -21.90
CA GLN A 7 -4.67 19.10 -21.76
C GLN A 7 -5.28 18.79 -23.13
N LEU A 8 -5.68 17.53 -23.31
CA LEU A 8 -6.54 17.13 -24.41
C LEU A 8 -8.00 17.11 -23.93
N PRO A 9 -8.94 17.65 -24.71
CA PRO A 9 -10.37 17.49 -24.42
C PRO A 9 -10.75 16.01 -24.31
N ILE A 10 -11.67 15.70 -23.39
CA ILE A 10 -12.23 14.35 -23.29
C ILE A 10 -12.89 14.00 -24.64
N GLY A 11 -12.45 12.92 -25.27
CA GLY A 11 -12.92 12.53 -26.60
C GLY A 11 -12.32 13.34 -27.76
N ALA A 12 -11.15 13.97 -27.57
CA ALA A 12 -10.46 14.73 -28.61
C ALA A 12 -10.36 13.94 -29.93
N THR A 13 -10.80 14.58 -31.00
CA THR A 13 -10.64 14.07 -32.37
C THR A 13 -9.17 14.10 -32.79
N PRO A 14 -8.76 13.34 -33.83
CA PRO A 14 -7.40 13.42 -34.38
C PRO A 14 -6.98 14.85 -34.72
N VAL A 15 -7.87 15.63 -35.36
CA VAL A 15 -7.61 17.03 -35.72
C VAL A 15 -7.34 17.92 -34.50
N GLN A 16 -8.10 17.71 -33.41
CA GLN A 16 -7.87 18.46 -32.17
C GLN A 16 -6.54 18.05 -31.53
N ARG A 17 -6.20 16.75 -31.52
CA ARG A 17 -4.89 16.28 -31.05
C ARG A 17 -3.75 16.93 -31.83
N ASP A 18 -3.82 16.91 -33.16
CA ASP A 18 -2.80 17.48 -34.02
C ASP A 18 -2.65 18.99 -33.78
N SER A 19 -3.76 19.70 -33.55
CA SER A 19 -3.74 21.12 -33.22
C SER A 19 -3.06 21.40 -31.88
N VAL A 20 -3.33 20.61 -30.84
CA VAL A 20 -2.69 20.77 -29.52
C VAL A 20 -1.20 20.38 -29.60
N ALA A 21 -0.87 19.32 -30.34
CA ALA A 21 0.50 18.89 -30.56
C ALA A 21 1.30 19.96 -31.31
N ALA A 22 0.74 20.57 -32.35
CA ALA A 22 1.38 21.67 -33.06
C ALA A 22 1.60 22.91 -32.17
N ALA A 23 0.63 23.23 -31.31
CA ALA A 23 0.77 24.31 -30.34
C ALA A 23 1.90 24.03 -29.34
N LEU A 24 1.97 22.82 -28.80
CA LEU A 24 3.02 22.44 -27.85
C LEU A 24 4.40 22.33 -28.53
N SER A 25 4.45 21.88 -29.79
CA SER A 25 5.66 21.89 -30.61
C SER A 25 6.20 23.31 -30.83
N SER A 26 5.33 24.29 -31.04
CA SER A 26 5.74 25.70 -31.13
C SER A 26 6.38 26.20 -29.82
N VAL A 27 5.86 25.77 -28.66
CA VAL A 27 6.49 26.04 -27.35
C VAL A 27 7.86 25.36 -27.25
N ARG A 28 7.99 24.13 -27.73
CA ARG A 28 9.30 23.45 -27.80
C ARG A 28 10.30 24.25 -28.64
N ASP A 29 9.92 24.71 -29.82
CA ASP A 29 10.79 25.50 -30.70
C ASP A 29 11.23 26.83 -30.06
N ARG A 30 10.37 27.43 -29.23
CA ARG A 30 10.72 28.59 -28.41
C ARG A 30 11.83 28.27 -27.42
N VAL A 31 11.71 27.14 -26.70
CA VAL A 31 12.77 26.72 -25.77
C VAL A 31 14.08 26.40 -26.51
N LEU A 32 14.00 25.71 -27.65
CA LEU A 32 15.19 25.39 -28.45
C LEU A 32 15.90 26.65 -29.00
N ARG A 33 15.18 27.76 -29.17
CA ARG A 33 15.74 29.09 -29.50
C ARG A 33 16.30 29.84 -28.29
N GLY A 34 16.31 29.23 -27.10
CA GLY A 34 16.91 29.77 -25.88
C GLY A 34 15.93 30.47 -24.93
N GLU A 35 14.62 30.40 -25.19
CA GLU A 35 13.63 30.94 -24.25
C GLU A 35 13.59 30.09 -22.96
N ASN A 36 13.33 30.73 -21.83
CA ASN A 36 13.40 30.08 -20.52
C ASN A 36 12.23 29.08 -20.33
N PHE A 37 12.55 27.79 -20.18
CA PHE A 37 11.56 26.72 -20.02
C PHE A 37 10.63 26.96 -18.82
N SER A 38 11.17 27.33 -17.65
CA SER A 38 10.36 27.55 -16.45
C SER A 38 9.37 28.71 -16.60
N GLY A 39 9.76 29.78 -17.30
CA GLY A 39 8.86 30.90 -17.61
C GLY A 39 7.73 30.47 -18.53
N LEU A 40 8.06 29.72 -19.60
CA LEU A 40 7.05 29.15 -20.50
C LEU A 40 6.12 28.16 -19.79
N ALA A 41 6.64 27.38 -18.84
CA ALA A 41 5.83 26.49 -18.03
C ALA A 41 4.85 27.24 -17.12
N GLN A 42 5.30 28.32 -16.47
CA GLN A 42 4.43 29.19 -15.66
C GLN A 42 3.36 29.89 -16.50
N GLU A 43 3.71 30.30 -17.72
CA GLU A 43 2.80 31.02 -18.61
C GLU A 43 1.78 30.09 -19.30
N LEU A 44 2.21 28.92 -19.76
CA LEU A 44 1.45 28.12 -20.73
C LEU A 44 1.05 26.73 -20.22
N SER A 45 1.75 26.17 -19.23
CA SER A 45 1.44 24.81 -18.77
C SER A 45 0.06 24.78 -18.11
N GLN A 46 -0.72 23.75 -18.48
CA GLN A 46 -2.05 23.48 -17.96
C GLN A 46 -2.04 22.39 -16.87
N ASP A 47 -0.85 22.00 -16.40
CA ASP A 47 -0.71 21.19 -15.19
C ASP A 47 -0.72 22.10 -13.94
N PRO A 48 -1.79 22.10 -13.12
CA PRO A 48 -1.87 22.96 -11.95
C PRO A 48 -0.84 22.58 -10.86
N GLY A 49 -0.34 21.34 -10.85
CA GLY A 49 0.60 20.86 -9.83
C GLY A 49 2.00 21.45 -9.99
N THR A 50 2.45 21.63 -11.24
CA THR A 50 3.83 22.05 -11.52
C THR A 50 3.96 23.38 -12.25
N ALA A 51 2.92 23.88 -12.94
CA ALA A 51 3.00 25.10 -13.76
C ALA A 51 3.59 26.29 -13.00
N LEU A 52 3.06 26.59 -11.80
CA LEU A 52 3.53 27.69 -10.96
C LEU A 52 5.00 27.53 -10.51
N ASN A 53 5.47 26.28 -10.39
CA ASN A 53 6.85 25.95 -10.05
C ASN A 53 7.75 25.80 -11.30
N GLY A 54 7.32 26.35 -12.44
CA GLY A 54 8.05 26.28 -13.69
C GLY A 54 8.15 24.88 -14.27
N GLY A 55 7.13 24.07 -14.05
CA GLY A 55 7.03 22.70 -14.57
C GLY A 55 7.82 21.66 -13.78
N ASP A 56 8.35 21.99 -12.60
CA ASP A 56 9.22 21.10 -11.82
C ASP A 56 8.47 19.90 -11.22
N LEU A 57 8.92 18.69 -11.56
CA LEU A 57 8.38 17.42 -11.07
C LEU A 57 9.15 16.87 -9.88
N GLY A 58 10.24 17.52 -9.46
CA GLY A 58 11.16 16.98 -8.47
C GLY A 58 11.94 15.75 -8.97
N SER A 59 12.35 14.92 -8.01
CA SER A 59 13.05 13.65 -8.26
C SER A 59 12.07 12.48 -8.24
N PHE A 60 12.16 11.61 -9.24
CA PHE A 60 11.35 10.40 -9.34
C PHE A 60 12.21 9.23 -9.83
N GLY A 61 11.83 8.03 -9.44
CA GLY A 61 12.43 6.76 -9.84
C GLY A 61 11.67 6.06 -10.95
N ARG A 62 12.17 4.88 -11.34
CA ARG A 62 11.47 4.00 -12.29
C ARG A 62 10.16 3.50 -11.68
N GLY A 63 9.08 3.55 -12.45
CA GLY A 63 7.74 3.13 -12.04
C GLY A 63 6.91 4.23 -11.38
N ASP A 64 7.48 5.41 -11.13
CA ASP A 64 6.77 6.53 -10.51
C ASP A 64 5.94 7.34 -11.53
N MET A 65 6.26 7.20 -12.83
CA MET A 65 5.60 7.93 -13.93
C MET A 65 4.90 6.97 -14.89
N VAL A 66 3.91 7.49 -15.63
CA VAL A 66 3.24 6.71 -16.70
C VAL A 66 4.23 6.35 -17.81
N THR A 67 4.07 5.16 -18.38
CA THR A 67 5.04 4.56 -19.33
C THR A 67 5.50 5.51 -20.45
N PRO A 68 4.61 6.22 -21.18
CA PRO A 68 5.07 7.10 -22.26
C PRO A 68 5.95 8.25 -21.77
N PHE A 69 5.67 8.77 -20.58
CA PHE A 69 6.46 9.83 -19.95
C PHE A 69 7.83 9.31 -19.50
N GLU A 70 7.85 8.15 -18.85
CA GLU A 70 9.09 7.52 -18.39
C GLU A 70 10.02 7.19 -19.56
N GLU A 71 9.49 6.58 -20.63
CA GLU A 71 10.27 6.24 -21.82
C GLU A 71 10.89 7.48 -22.47
N ALA A 72 10.14 8.58 -22.57
CA ALA A 72 10.65 9.83 -23.08
C ALA A 72 11.78 10.40 -22.20
N VAL A 73 11.63 10.39 -20.87
CA VAL A 73 12.68 10.83 -19.94
C VAL A 73 13.94 9.96 -20.02
N LEU A 74 13.76 8.63 -20.17
CA LEU A 74 14.87 7.69 -20.28
C LEU A 74 15.67 7.89 -21.57
N ALA A 75 15.02 8.34 -22.65
CA ALA A 75 15.65 8.63 -23.92
C ALA A 75 16.42 9.96 -23.97
N LEU A 76 16.23 10.85 -22.98
CA LEU A 76 16.91 12.16 -22.92
C LEU A 76 18.22 12.10 -22.15
N GLU A 77 19.18 12.91 -22.58
CA GLU A 77 20.33 13.32 -21.78
C GLU A 77 20.01 14.57 -20.92
N PRO A 78 20.71 14.80 -19.79
CA PRO A 78 20.53 16.02 -19.01
C PRO A 78 20.68 17.30 -19.84
N GLY A 79 19.69 18.18 -19.74
CA GLY A 79 19.55 19.41 -20.54
C GLY A 79 18.73 19.26 -21.81
N GLU A 80 18.47 18.04 -22.29
CA GLU A 80 17.69 17.81 -23.51
C GLU A 80 16.18 17.94 -23.29
N ILE A 81 15.48 18.18 -24.40
CA ILE A 81 14.02 18.31 -24.47
C ILE A 81 13.46 17.29 -25.45
N SER A 82 12.48 16.52 -24.97
CA SER A 82 11.74 15.53 -25.76
C SER A 82 10.91 16.17 -26.87
N GLU A 83 10.53 15.36 -27.85
CA GLU A 83 9.39 15.63 -28.72
C GLU A 83 8.09 15.66 -27.92
N VAL A 84 6.96 15.95 -28.57
CA VAL A 84 5.65 15.91 -27.92
C VAL A 84 5.30 14.47 -27.50
N VAL A 85 5.03 14.27 -26.22
CA VAL A 85 4.68 12.99 -25.60
C VAL A 85 3.22 12.98 -25.23
N GLU A 86 2.45 12.01 -25.71
CA GLU A 86 1.06 11.81 -25.30
C GLU A 86 0.97 10.90 -24.07
N THR A 87 0.21 11.35 -23.08
CA THR A 87 -0.16 10.56 -21.89
C THR A 87 -1.67 10.65 -21.65
N PRO A 88 -2.23 9.87 -20.71
CA PRO A 88 -3.64 10.01 -20.34
C PRO A 88 -4.03 11.41 -19.82
N MET A 89 -3.07 12.21 -19.36
CA MET A 89 -3.33 13.56 -18.86
C MET A 89 -3.32 14.63 -19.96
N GLY A 90 -2.73 14.34 -21.12
CA GLY A 90 -2.61 15.29 -22.22
C GLY A 90 -1.30 15.12 -23.00
N LEU A 91 -0.88 16.20 -23.64
CA LEU A 91 0.37 16.28 -24.38
C LEU A 91 1.43 17.01 -23.57
N HIS A 92 2.66 16.51 -23.60
CA HIS A 92 3.76 17.01 -22.80
C HIS A 92 4.99 17.27 -23.66
N ILE A 93 5.76 18.30 -23.32
CA ILE A 93 7.19 18.37 -23.63
C ILE A 93 7.95 18.32 -22.32
N ILE A 94 9.01 17.53 -22.29
CA ILE A 94 9.73 17.17 -21.08
C ILE A 94 11.19 17.56 -21.25
N ARG A 95 11.73 18.27 -20.26
CA ARG A 95 13.15 18.60 -20.15
C ARG A 95 13.77 17.78 -19.02
N LEU A 96 14.81 17.02 -19.32
CA LEU A 96 15.58 16.34 -18.27
C LEU A 96 16.54 17.37 -17.64
N GLU A 97 16.46 17.56 -16.33
CA GLU A 97 17.38 18.48 -15.64
C GLU A 97 18.65 17.74 -15.23
N GLU A 98 18.49 16.69 -14.43
CA GLU A 98 19.60 15.90 -13.90
C GLU A 98 19.20 14.42 -13.86
N ARG A 99 20.21 13.54 -13.94
CA ARG A 99 20.04 12.09 -13.80
C ARG A 99 21.01 11.58 -12.75
N HIS A 100 20.48 11.11 -11.63
CA HIS A 100 21.28 10.47 -10.59
C HIS A 100 21.19 8.96 -10.73
N PHE A 101 22.34 8.31 -10.91
CA PHE A 101 22.44 6.87 -10.75
C PHE A 101 22.84 6.58 -9.32
N ARG A 102 22.05 5.75 -8.62
CA ARG A 102 22.58 5.09 -7.42
C ARG A 102 23.68 4.13 -7.86
N ALA A 103 24.74 4.03 -7.06
CA ALA A 103 25.76 3.01 -7.31
C ALA A 103 25.09 1.64 -7.35
N PHE A 104 25.46 0.81 -8.32
CA PHE A 104 24.83 -0.51 -8.52
C PHE A 104 24.81 -1.33 -7.24
N GLU A 105 25.90 -1.31 -6.46
CA GLU A 105 26.00 -2.04 -5.19
C GLU A 105 24.97 -1.58 -4.14
N GLU A 106 24.73 -0.27 -4.04
CA GLU A 106 23.76 0.29 -3.10
C GLU A 106 22.33 -0.07 -3.52
N ALA A 107 22.01 0.10 -4.81
CA ALA A 107 20.73 -0.28 -5.37
C ALA A 107 20.47 -1.79 -5.20
N ALA A 108 21.44 -2.63 -5.57
CA ALA A 108 21.34 -4.08 -5.45
C ALA A 108 21.14 -4.53 -3.99
N THR A 109 21.82 -3.89 -3.03
CA THR A 109 21.64 -4.18 -1.61
C THR A 109 20.22 -3.86 -1.14
N LEU A 110 19.72 -2.66 -1.46
CA LEU A 110 18.35 -2.26 -1.09
C LEU A 110 17.30 -3.18 -1.72
N TYR A 111 17.42 -3.47 -3.01
CA TYR A 111 16.50 -4.37 -3.71
C TYR A 111 16.55 -5.80 -3.14
N ARG A 112 17.74 -6.35 -2.86
CA ARG A 112 17.86 -7.68 -2.23
C ARG A 112 17.17 -7.70 -0.87
N SER A 113 17.39 -6.70 -0.02
CA SER A 113 16.75 -6.61 1.29
C SER A 113 15.22 -6.53 1.19
N GLN A 114 14.70 -5.75 0.24
CA GLN A 114 13.25 -5.65 0.02
C GLN A 114 12.65 -6.97 -0.47
N ILE A 115 13.27 -7.62 -1.44
CA ILE A 115 12.80 -8.92 -1.95
C ILE A 115 12.88 -9.97 -0.84
N GLN A 116 13.98 -10.02 -0.08
CA GLN A 116 14.11 -10.97 1.02
C GLN A 116 13.04 -10.75 2.10
N ALA A 117 12.79 -9.50 2.50
CA ALA A 117 11.73 -9.17 3.47
C ALA A 117 10.36 -9.61 2.96
N ARG A 118 10.05 -9.33 1.69
CA ARG A 118 8.81 -9.74 1.05
C ARG A 118 8.67 -11.26 0.99
N THR A 119 9.72 -11.97 0.57
CA THR A 119 9.72 -13.43 0.48
C THR A 119 9.53 -14.09 1.85
N VAL A 120 10.18 -13.57 2.90
CA VAL A 120 9.99 -14.05 4.27
C VAL A 120 8.54 -13.83 4.72
N GLN A 121 8.00 -12.62 4.52
CA GLN A 121 6.60 -12.31 4.86
C GLN A 121 5.59 -13.20 4.13
N GLU A 122 5.80 -13.44 2.83
CA GLU A 122 4.96 -14.32 2.01
C GLU A 122 5.03 -15.77 2.51
N ALA A 123 6.23 -16.26 2.86
CA ALA A 123 6.43 -17.59 3.41
C ALA A 123 5.76 -17.78 4.78
N GLU A 124 5.93 -16.82 5.70
CA GLU A 124 5.26 -16.81 7.01
C GLU A 124 3.73 -16.79 6.86
N SER A 125 3.21 -15.92 5.98
CA SER A 125 1.77 -15.82 5.74
C SER A 125 1.20 -17.11 5.16
N ALA A 126 1.89 -17.71 4.19
CA ALA A 126 1.48 -18.99 3.60
C ALA A 126 1.54 -20.12 4.62
N PHE A 127 2.56 -20.12 5.49
CA PHE A 127 2.69 -21.11 6.55
C PHE A 127 1.53 -21.01 7.55
N VAL A 128 1.24 -19.82 8.09
CA VAL A 128 0.12 -19.61 9.01
C VAL A 128 -1.23 -19.94 8.37
N ALA A 129 -1.43 -19.56 7.10
CA ALA A 129 -2.63 -19.95 6.36
C ALA A 129 -2.76 -21.47 6.23
N SER A 130 -1.64 -22.18 6.02
CA SER A 130 -1.64 -23.64 5.99
C SER A 130 -2.06 -24.25 7.33
N LEU A 131 -1.61 -23.70 8.46
CA LEU A 131 -2.01 -24.13 9.80
C LEU A 131 -3.52 -23.95 9.99
N TYR A 132 -4.02 -22.76 9.66
CA TYR A 132 -5.43 -22.42 9.77
C TYR A 132 -6.31 -23.34 8.91
N ASN A 133 -5.91 -23.60 7.66
CA ASN A 133 -6.66 -24.47 6.76
C ASN A 133 -6.64 -25.94 7.19
N ARG A 134 -5.51 -26.44 7.74
CA ARG A 134 -5.43 -27.81 8.28
C ARG A 134 -6.30 -27.99 9.52
N ALA A 135 -6.27 -27.03 10.43
CA ALA A 135 -7.04 -27.08 11.66
C ALA A 135 -8.54 -26.82 11.43
N ALA A 136 -8.88 -26.03 10.41
CA ALA A 136 -10.24 -25.63 10.06
C ALA A 136 -11.05 -25.14 11.28
N PRO A 137 -10.57 -24.13 12.02
CA PRO A 137 -11.21 -23.70 13.25
C PRO A 137 -12.59 -23.12 12.99
N MET A 138 -13.53 -23.51 13.84
CA MET A 138 -14.92 -23.09 13.80
C MET A 138 -15.16 -22.07 14.92
N ILE A 139 -15.73 -20.92 14.55
CA ILE A 139 -16.26 -19.97 15.51
C ILE A 139 -17.59 -20.54 16.01
N VAL A 140 -17.72 -20.73 17.32
CA VAL A 140 -18.93 -21.33 17.89
C VAL A 140 -20.10 -20.35 17.81
N GLU A 141 -21.32 -20.88 17.76
CA GLU A 141 -22.53 -20.07 17.82
C GLU A 141 -22.55 -19.23 19.12
N GLY A 142 -22.84 -17.93 18.99
CA GLY A 142 -22.85 -17.01 20.12
C GLY A 142 -21.48 -16.41 20.49
N ALA A 143 -20.40 -16.74 19.78
CA ALA A 143 -19.06 -16.26 20.12
C ALA A 143 -18.93 -14.73 20.04
N VAL A 144 -19.59 -14.09 19.07
CA VAL A 144 -19.54 -12.63 18.87
C VAL A 144 -20.17 -11.91 20.06
N GLU A 145 -21.33 -12.38 20.51
CA GLU A 145 -22.05 -11.86 21.67
C GLU A 145 -21.23 -12.02 22.94
N ILE A 146 -20.56 -13.16 23.11
CA ILE A 146 -19.66 -13.40 24.24
C ILE A 146 -18.48 -12.43 24.23
N VAL A 147 -17.84 -12.20 23.06
CA VAL A 147 -16.74 -11.24 22.95
C VAL A 147 -17.22 -9.83 23.31
N ARG A 148 -18.40 -9.43 22.82
CA ARG A 148 -18.98 -8.11 23.12
C ARG A 148 -19.30 -7.97 24.61
N GLU A 149 -19.89 -8.98 25.24
CA GLU A 149 -20.18 -8.98 26.68
C GLU A 149 -18.91 -8.85 27.52
N LEU A 150 -17.84 -9.61 27.18
CA LEU A 150 -16.56 -9.54 27.86
C LEU A 150 -15.87 -8.17 27.66
N ALA A 151 -16.03 -7.57 26.47
CA ALA A 151 -15.49 -6.27 26.15
C ALA A 151 -16.19 -5.13 26.92
N GLU A 152 -17.51 -5.21 27.08
CA GLU A 152 -18.28 -4.25 27.88
C GLU A 152 -18.02 -4.41 29.38
N ASN A 153 -17.78 -5.64 29.84
CA ASN A 153 -17.61 -5.96 31.26
C ASN A 153 -16.33 -6.77 31.53
N PRO A 154 -15.13 -6.22 31.25
CA PRO A 154 -13.87 -6.97 31.28
C PRO A 154 -13.51 -7.46 32.68
N SER A 155 -13.96 -6.78 33.74
CA SER A 155 -13.69 -7.15 35.13
C SER A 155 -14.71 -8.14 35.73
N SER A 156 -15.72 -8.55 34.96
CA SER A 156 -16.79 -9.44 35.44
C SER A 156 -16.24 -10.80 35.92
N SER A 157 -16.76 -11.33 37.02
CA SER A 157 -16.37 -12.65 37.51
C SER A 157 -17.05 -13.74 36.70
N LEU A 158 -16.30 -14.76 36.25
CA LEU A 158 -16.82 -15.88 35.48
C LEU A 158 -16.79 -17.16 36.32
N SER A 159 -17.83 -17.98 36.21
CA SER A 159 -17.80 -19.32 36.82
C SER A 159 -16.75 -20.20 36.13
N GLY A 160 -16.21 -21.19 36.84
CA GLY A 160 -15.24 -22.13 36.25
C GLY A 160 -15.79 -22.97 35.10
N ARG A 161 -17.12 -23.08 34.97
CA ARG A 161 -17.76 -23.67 33.79
C ARG A 161 -17.77 -22.68 32.62
N ALA A 162 -18.09 -21.41 32.88
CA ALA A 162 -18.11 -20.37 31.85
C ALA A 162 -16.73 -20.14 31.23
N THR A 163 -15.67 -20.10 32.05
CA THR A 163 -14.29 -19.90 31.55
C THR A 163 -13.82 -20.98 30.59
N ARG A 164 -14.32 -22.21 30.72
CA ARG A 164 -13.92 -23.35 29.87
C ARG A 164 -14.73 -23.47 28.58
N ARG A 165 -15.76 -22.63 28.38
CA ARG A 165 -16.54 -22.69 27.14
C ARG A 165 -15.66 -22.24 25.97
N PRO A 166 -15.69 -22.93 24.81
CA PRO A 166 -15.00 -22.45 23.63
C PRO A 166 -15.70 -21.20 23.08
N VAL A 167 -14.92 -20.31 22.49
CA VAL A 167 -15.37 -19.29 21.52
C VAL A 167 -14.94 -19.64 20.10
N ILE A 168 -13.87 -20.44 20.00
CA ILE A 168 -13.36 -21.04 18.76
C ILE A 168 -12.95 -22.47 19.08
N GLU A 169 -13.23 -23.43 18.20
CA GLU A 169 -12.85 -24.83 18.37
C GLU A 169 -12.32 -25.45 17.08
N TRP A 170 -11.40 -26.41 17.21
CA TRP A 170 -10.89 -27.25 16.12
C TRP A 170 -10.48 -28.61 16.68
N ASP A 171 -10.10 -29.54 15.80
CA ASP A 171 -9.61 -30.84 16.26
C ASP A 171 -8.31 -30.68 17.08
N GLY A 172 -8.34 -31.13 18.33
CA GLY A 172 -7.21 -31.01 19.26
C GLY A 172 -7.04 -29.64 19.93
N GLY A 173 -7.96 -28.67 19.76
CA GLY A 173 -7.80 -27.36 20.38
C GLY A 173 -9.03 -26.46 20.44
N ALA A 174 -8.93 -25.43 21.26
CA ALA A 174 -9.95 -24.40 21.39
C ALA A 174 -9.32 -23.12 21.95
N VAL A 175 -9.92 -21.98 21.61
CA VAL A 175 -9.79 -20.73 22.37
C VAL A 175 -11.00 -20.63 23.27
N SER A 176 -10.78 -20.49 24.58
CA SER A 176 -11.85 -20.43 25.56
C SER A 176 -12.29 -19.00 25.89
N VAL A 177 -13.47 -18.87 26.51
CA VAL A 177 -13.95 -17.63 27.12
C VAL A 177 -12.95 -17.10 28.17
N GLY A 178 -12.29 -18.00 28.91
CA GLY A 178 -11.23 -17.64 29.83
C GLY A 178 -10.04 -16.97 29.12
N ASP A 179 -9.56 -17.58 28.03
CA ASP A 179 -8.45 -17.04 27.23
C ASP A 179 -8.80 -15.67 26.64
N MET A 180 -10.02 -15.55 26.12
CA MET A 180 -10.56 -14.29 25.60
C MET A 180 -10.57 -13.19 26.67
N LYS A 181 -11.09 -13.50 27.87
CA LYS A 181 -11.10 -12.55 28.98
C LYS A 181 -9.69 -12.13 29.38
N THR A 182 -8.76 -13.07 29.49
CA THR A 182 -7.35 -12.78 29.80
C THR A 182 -6.74 -11.87 28.75
N LEU A 183 -7.00 -12.11 27.47
CA LEU A 183 -6.51 -11.28 26.36
C LEU A 183 -7.04 -9.85 26.46
N ILE A 184 -8.36 -9.69 26.62
CA ILE A 184 -9.02 -8.38 26.75
C ILE A 184 -8.46 -7.59 27.94
N GLN A 185 -8.08 -8.26 29.03
CA GLN A 185 -7.52 -7.62 30.22
C GLN A 185 -6.03 -7.28 30.10
N LEU A 186 -5.24 -8.07 29.37
CA LEU A 186 -3.77 -7.98 29.38
C LEU A 186 -3.17 -7.28 28.16
N GLU A 187 -3.80 -7.31 27.00
CA GLU A 187 -3.15 -6.80 25.78
C GLU A 187 -3.09 -5.29 25.67
N SER A 188 -4.22 -4.60 25.86
CA SER A 188 -4.28 -3.16 25.69
C SER A 188 -5.44 -2.54 26.47
N PRO A 189 -5.22 -1.38 27.12
CA PRO A 189 -6.30 -0.63 27.77
C PRO A 189 -7.44 -0.21 26.83
N THR A 190 -7.20 -0.13 25.52
CA THR A 190 -8.20 0.31 24.53
C THR A 190 -8.98 -0.84 23.89
N LEU A 191 -8.48 -2.07 24.02
CA LEU A 191 -9.06 -3.23 23.34
C LEU A 191 -10.53 -3.48 23.73
N PRO A 192 -10.94 -3.38 25.01
CA PRO A 192 -12.36 -3.54 25.37
C PRO A 192 -13.28 -2.58 24.60
N MET A 193 -12.92 -1.29 24.54
CA MET A 193 -13.69 -0.28 23.82
C MET A 193 -13.78 -0.59 22.32
N GLN A 194 -12.65 -0.96 21.70
CA GLN A 194 -12.60 -1.32 20.28
C GLN A 194 -13.49 -2.52 19.95
N LEU A 195 -13.44 -3.57 20.77
CA LEU A 195 -14.28 -4.76 20.56
C LEU A 195 -15.77 -4.45 20.79
N SER A 196 -16.12 -3.65 21.79
CA SER A 196 -17.52 -3.28 22.03
C SER A 196 -18.14 -2.45 20.90
N GLU A 197 -17.34 -1.63 20.21
CA GLU A 197 -17.78 -0.77 19.11
C GLU A 197 -17.67 -1.43 17.73
N SER A 198 -17.02 -2.59 17.64
CA SER A 198 -16.80 -3.31 16.38
C SER A 198 -18.10 -3.93 15.83
N SER A 199 -18.19 -3.98 14.49
CA SER A 199 -19.22 -4.75 13.80
C SER A 199 -18.99 -6.25 13.98
N ASP A 200 -20.03 -7.05 13.71
CA ASP A 200 -19.93 -8.51 13.83
C ASP A 200 -18.87 -9.09 12.87
N ASP A 201 -18.74 -8.56 11.65
CA ASP A 201 -17.69 -8.95 10.71
C ASP A 201 -16.28 -8.66 11.27
N GLN A 202 -16.10 -7.50 11.92
CA GLN A 202 -14.84 -7.14 12.54
C GLN A 202 -14.52 -8.06 13.73
N LEU A 203 -15.52 -8.45 14.52
CA LEU A 203 -15.37 -9.39 15.63
C LEU A 203 -15.08 -10.82 15.13
N ILE A 204 -15.68 -11.23 14.02
CA ILE A 204 -15.37 -12.50 13.35
C ILE A 204 -13.92 -12.49 12.88
N GLU A 205 -13.44 -11.44 12.22
CA GLU A 205 -12.03 -11.35 11.79
C GLU A 205 -11.07 -11.32 12.99
N PHE A 206 -11.44 -10.65 14.07
CA PHE A 206 -10.69 -10.69 15.32
C PHE A 206 -10.59 -12.13 15.85
N LEU A 207 -11.69 -12.86 15.96
CA LEU A 207 -11.69 -14.28 16.37
C LEU A 207 -10.81 -15.14 15.44
N ARG A 208 -10.90 -14.94 14.12
CA ARG A 208 -10.03 -15.63 13.13
C ARG A 208 -8.55 -15.33 13.37
N SER A 209 -8.21 -14.08 13.70
CA SER A 209 -6.83 -13.68 14.00
C SER A 209 -6.30 -14.38 15.26
N LEU A 210 -7.14 -14.54 16.29
CA LEU A 210 -6.76 -15.27 17.50
C LEU A 210 -6.53 -16.74 17.25
N ALA A 211 -7.37 -17.38 16.45
CA ALA A 211 -7.17 -18.77 16.04
C ALA A 211 -5.85 -18.94 15.29
N ARG A 212 -5.52 -18.06 14.33
CA ARG A 212 -4.22 -18.10 13.62
C ARG A 212 -3.04 -17.99 14.59
N ARG A 213 -3.14 -17.10 15.59
CA ARG A 213 -2.10 -16.92 16.60
C ARG A 213 -1.93 -18.16 17.48
N ASP A 214 -3.03 -18.71 18.00
CA ASP A 214 -2.99 -19.88 18.88
C ASP A 214 -2.43 -21.10 18.13
N LEU A 215 -2.85 -21.31 16.88
CA LEU A 215 -2.32 -22.37 16.03
C LEU A 215 -0.82 -22.22 15.77
N LEU A 216 -0.33 -21.01 15.55
CA LEU A 216 1.10 -20.75 15.37
C LEU A 216 1.90 -21.06 16.65
N ILE A 217 1.40 -20.65 17.81
CA ILE A 217 2.03 -20.95 19.11
C ILE A 217 2.07 -22.46 19.34
N ARG A 218 0.97 -23.16 19.13
CA ARG A 218 0.89 -24.62 19.30
C ARG A 218 1.81 -25.37 18.36
N GLU A 219 1.89 -24.95 17.09
CA GLU A 219 2.82 -25.53 16.13
C GLU A 219 4.27 -25.37 16.63
N ALA A 220 4.64 -24.17 17.11
CA ALA A 220 5.96 -23.93 17.70
C ALA A 220 6.22 -24.83 18.92
N GLU A 221 5.25 -24.95 19.84
CA GLU A 221 5.36 -25.82 21.02
C GLU A 221 5.49 -27.30 20.64
N SER A 222 4.81 -27.75 19.58
CA SER A 222 4.89 -29.12 19.07
C SER A 222 6.29 -29.47 18.54
N GLU A 223 7.01 -28.46 18.04
CA GLU A 223 8.42 -28.54 17.61
C GLU A 223 9.41 -28.28 18.77
N GLY A 224 8.91 -28.18 20.01
CA GLY A 224 9.73 -27.94 21.21
C GLY A 224 10.23 -26.50 21.36
N LEU A 225 9.72 -25.57 20.55
CA LEU A 225 10.02 -24.14 20.65
C LEU A 225 9.07 -23.50 21.66
N ARG A 226 9.62 -22.80 22.65
CA ARG A 226 8.83 -21.99 23.58
C ARG A 226 9.05 -20.52 23.25
N PRO A 227 8.01 -19.79 22.79
CA PRO A 227 8.09 -18.35 22.70
C PRO A 227 8.48 -17.77 24.07
N ALA A 228 9.47 -16.88 24.09
CA ALA A 228 9.98 -16.25 25.31
C ALA A 228 9.00 -15.21 25.86
#